data_AF-A0A2H5Y576-F1
#
_entry.id   AF-A0A2H5Y576-F1
#
_cell.length_a   1.000
_cell.length_b   1.000
_cell.length_c   1.000
_cell.angle_alpha   90.00
_cell.angle_beta   90.00
_cell.angle_gamma   90.00
#
_symmetry.space_group_name_H-M   'P 1'
#
loop_
_entity.id
_entity.type
_entity.pdbx_description
1 polymer ?
#
loop_
_entity_poly.entity_id
_entity_poly.type
_entity_poly.pdbx_seq_one_letter_code
_entity_poly.pdbx_strand_id
1 'polypeptide(L)'
;MEFQRVMLLYTLPLYWDPRPVFHADRLREFLRYLLDPSKEGRAWLGIRSAGSSRSLTWHTGDDALRWVDTTYQQVWRPRSEEIAAHGRGFAEQAFHIFVEHKAEIFIDALRFGACMSKLPSTALAEVMGAEAIQEAISLVFGDIGSADFYIGFSVDWSFTGGSLLWTPQLRISNFWPVSQRLAPPPPEGVSEPLPMSASEAAHMLEDAFWKKIETYFREIRFYFDLGSAYVGLEHQKWGAPIFYYAEPVEMPDRPEELLEAAAEDLELLARKTMGVEDLQSEGISAGLLASNLLTFRYELVGEKMVTPLYLIIPWGRGLRDRWGEEVEREAALTADKLSFLEFSAGFKSYDILTDLAIPEEFLALWGGSLDDAPELLAMLQDQIAFAPRLGRKRTIAFRMVRHLRAGLARLEAEIMRSTDQVLRTERKWKAAVESMELSARRAFSPRPLEGLRGLLDGLQGSFPYRLSGTKARLAAERAQQIRISLDNLKRTLEELLEEEGREEREREERNQRVLGYALAALAAVTAFPLLIGQMDWAELKETMERWPGFFAGLASLLRLFSPS
;
A
#
# COMPACT_ATOMS: atom_id res chain seq x y z
N MET A 1 23.73 4.61 -32.51
CA MET A 1 24.25 3.62 -31.55
C MET A 1 23.64 2.27 -31.89
N GLU A 2 24.44 1.22 -31.94
CA GLU A 2 23.96 -0.15 -32.17
C GLU A 2 23.98 -0.95 -30.86
N PHE A 3 23.11 -1.95 -30.78
CA PHE A 3 22.97 -2.86 -29.65
C PHE A 3 23.28 -4.28 -30.09
N GLN A 4 23.99 -5.04 -29.27
CA GLN A 4 24.33 -6.42 -29.59
C GLN A 4 23.44 -7.40 -28.83
N ARG A 5 23.34 -7.22 -27.51
CA ARG A 5 22.69 -8.15 -26.60
C ARG A 5 21.49 -7.47 -25.96
N VAL A 6 20.34 -8.10 -26.08
CA VAL A 6 19.09 -7.63 -25.47
C VAL A 6 18.48 -8.74 -24.64
N MET A 7 17.87 -8.36 -23.52
CA MET A 7 17.24 -9.30 -22.61
C MET A 7 16.00 -8.67 -21.96
N LEU A 8 14.93 -9.43 -21.87
CA LEU A 8 13.80 -9.12 -21.02
C LEU A 8 13.98 -9.84 -19.69
N LEU A 9 13.87 -9.13 -18.56
CA LEU A 9 13.75 -9.72 -17.24
C LEU A 9 12.36 -9.41 -16.68
N TYR A 10 11.68 -10.42 -16.18
CA TYR A 10 10.30 -10.28 -15.69
C TYR A 10 10.04 -11.19 -14.50
N THR A 11 9.57 -10.63 -13.38
CA THR A 11 9.31 -11.40 -12.16
C THR A 11 7.82 -11.58 -11.96
N LEU A 12 7.34 -12.82 -11.94
CA LEU A 12 5.91 -13.14 -11.86
C LEU A 12 5.58 -13.82 -10.53
N PRO A 13 5.47 -13.05 -9.43
CA PRO A 13 5.25 -13.62 -8.10
C PRO A 13 3.93 -14.40 -8.06
N LEU A 14 3.85 -15.40 -7.20
CA LEU A 14 2.64 -16.17 -6.89
C LEU A 14 2.58 -16.40 -5.38
N TYR A 15 1.41 -16.12 -4.78
CA TYR A 15 1.18 -16.46 -3.38
C TYR A 15 1.17 -17.99 -3.22
N TRP A 16 2.07 -18.51 -2.39
CA TRP A 16 2.14 -19.95 -2.12
C TRP A 16 0.98 -20.41 -1.23
N ASP A 17 0.55 -19.53 -0.32
CA ASP A 17 -0.67 -19.69 0.48
C ASP A 17 -1.89 -19.09 -0.21
N PRO A 18 -3.10 -19.66 -0.03
CA PRO A 18 -3.47 -20.68 0.95
C PRO A 18 -3.41 -22.13 0.43
N ARG A 19 -2.79 -22.38 -0.74
CA ARG A 19 -2.78 -23.71 -1.37
C ARG A 19 -1.35 -24.24 -1.62
N PRO A 20 -0.47 -24.28 -0.61
CA PRO A 20 0.95 -24.58 -0.81
C PRO A 20 1.20 -25.99 -1.37
N VAL A 21 0.38 -26.98 -1.00
CA VAL A 21 0.50 -28.37 -1.50
C VAL A 21 0.15 -28.44 -2.99
N PHE A 22 -0.96 -27.82 -3.37
CA PHE A 22 -1.38 -27.70 -4.77
C PHE A 22 -0.31 -27.02 -5.61
N HIS A 23 0.24 -25.89 -5.15
CA HIS A 23 1.29 -25.18 -5.89
C HIS A 23 2.58 -25.99 -5.99
N ALA A 24 2.94 -26.79 -4.98
CA ALA A 24 4.08 -27.70 -5.05
C ALA A 24 3.89 -28.81 -6.10
N ASP A 25 2.69 -29.41 -6.16
CA ASP A 25 2.34 -30.42 -7.17
C ASP A 25 2.45 -29.84 -8.58
N ARG A 26 1.87 -28.66 -8.77
CA ARG A 26 1.86 -27.93 -10.05
C ARG A 26 3.24 -27.46 -10.49
N LEU A 27 4.06 -26.97 -9.56
CA LEU A 27 5.46 -26.62 -9.86
C LEU A 27 6.24 -27.84 -10.34
N ARG A 28 6.08 -29.00 -9.68
CA ARG A 28 6.74 -30.24 -10.11
C ARG A 28 6.30 -30.63 -11.52
N GLU A 29 5.00 -30.63 -11.81
CA GLU A 29 4.46 -30.96 -13.14
C GLU A 29 5.01 -30.02 -14.22
N PHE A 30 5.00 -28.71 -13.95
CA PHE A 30 5.53 -27.69 -14.86
C PHE A 30 7.02 -27.88 -15.14
N LEU A 31 7.85 -28.11 -14.11
CA LEU A 31 9.29 -28.32 -14.30
C LEU A 31 9.58 -29.61 -15.07
N ARG A 32 8.87 -30.71 -14.76
CA ARG A 32 8.97 -31.95 -15.54
C ARG A 32 8.60 -31.74 -16.99
N TYR A 33 7.58 -30.93 -17.25
CA TYR A 33 7.15 -30.60 -18.59
C TYR A 33 8.23 -29.84 -19.37
N LEU A 34 8.84 -28.80 -18.79
CA LEU A 34 9.91 -28.05 -19.45
C LEU A 34 11.16 -28.92 -19.72
N LEU A 35 11.49 -29.81 -18.78
CA LEU A 35 12.70 -30.63 -18.80
C LEU A 35 12.53 -32.00 -19.49
N ASP A 36 11.36 -32.32 -20.05
CA ASP A 36 11.04 -33.63 -20.64
C ASP A 36 11.99 -33.98 -21.81
N PRO A 37 12.87 -34.99 -21.69
CA PRO A 37 13.85 -35.32 -22.73
C PRO A 37 13.24 -35.76 -24.06
N SER A 38 11.95 -36.09 -24.11
CA SER A 38 11.24 -36.49 -25.34
C SER A 38 10.84 -35.32 -26.26
N LYS A 39 10.97 -34.07 -25.79
CA LYS A 39 10.76 -32.87 -26.62
C LYS A 39 12.04 -32.51 -27.35
N GLU A 40 11.90 -31.88 -28.50
CA GLU A 40 13.03 -31.36 -29.28
C GLU A 40 13.67 -30.15 -28.60
N GLY A 41 14.87 -29.76 -29.07
CA GLY A 41 15.67 -28.68 -28.46
C GLY A 41 16.42 -29.11 -27.22
N ARG A 42 16.96 -28.15 -26.46
CA ARG A 42 17.78 -28.41 -25.27
C ARG A 42 17.19 -27.74 -24.02
N ALA A 43 17.29 -28.45 -22.89
CA ALA A 43 16.81 -28.00 -21.59
C ALA A 43 17.80 -28.40 -20.50
N TRP A 44 18.08 -27.49 -19.58
CA TRP A 44 19.00 -27.69 -18.47
C TRP A 44 18.40 -27.22 -17.15
N LEU A 45 18.83 -27.89 -16.08
CA LEU A 45 18.52 -27.56 -14.69
C LEU A 45 19.83 -27.24 -13.95
N GLY A 46 20.01 -25.99 -13.56
CA GLY A 46 21.11 -25.50 -12.74
C GLY A 46 20.76 -25.56 -11.26
N ILE A 47 21.55 -26.28 -10.47
CA ILE A 47 21.36 -26.43 -9.02
C ILE A 47 22.57 -25.89 -8.29
N ARG A 48 22.36 -25.25 -7.14
CA ARG A 48 23.47 -24.76 -6.32
C ARG A 48 24.24 -25.93 -5.71
N SER A 49 25.55 -25.98 -5.97
CA SER A 49 26.40 -27.03 -5.38
C SER A 49 26.63 -26.79 -3.89
N ALA A 50 26.50 -27.83 -3.06
CA ALA A 50 26.77 -27.75 -1.63
C ALA A 50 28.20 -27.26 -1.38
N GLY A 51 28.35 -26.07 -0.77
CA GLY A 51 29.65 -25.48 -0.42
C GLY A 51 30.19 -24.41 -1.38
N SER A 52 29.58 -24.18 -2.55
CA SER A 52 29.93 -23.06 -3.44
C SER A 52 28.75 -22.10 -3.58
N SER A 53 28.89 -20.89 -3.04
CA SER A 53 27.88 -19.85 -3.23
C SER A 53 27.85 -19.29 -4.66
N ARG A 54 28.83 -19.65 -5.51
CA ARG A 54 29.14 -18.94 -6.75
C ARG A 54 28.83 -19.67 -8.06
N SER A 55 28.73 -21.00 -8.06
CA SER A 55 28.56 -21.80 -9.29
C SER A 55 27.35 -22.74 -9.20
N LEU A 56 26.65 -22.87 -10.31
CA LEU A 56 25.60 -23.87 -10.49
C LEU A 56 26.18 -25.12 -11.16
N THR A 57 25.67 -26.28 -10.78
CA THR A 57 25.88 -27.53 -11.50
C THR A 57 24.68 -27.74 -12.40
N TRP A 58 24.93 -27.90 -13.70
CA TRP A 58 23.89 -28.02 -14.72
C TRP A 58 23.65 -29.49 -15.08
N HIS A 59 22.39 -29.90 -15.05
CA HIS A 59 21.92 -31.26 -15.33
C HIS A 59 20.95 -31.25 -16.52
N THR A 60 20.86 -32.37 -17.23
CA THR A 60 19.94 -32.56 -18.36
C THR A 60 19.22 -33.90 -18.25
N GLY A 61 18.13 -34.05 -19.01
CA GLY A 61 17.40 -35.31 -19.14
C GLY A 61 16.97 -35.92 -17.80
N ASP A 62 17.24 -37.22 -17.64
CA ASP A 62 16.78 -38.00 -16.48
C ASP A 62 17.37 -37.53 -15.16
N ASP A 63 18.60 -37.00 -15.15
CA ASP A 63 19.22 -36.49 -13.92
C ASP A 63 18.53 -35.21 -13.44
N ALA A 64 18.13 -34.34 -14.37
CA ALA A 64 17.34 -33.14 -14.04
C ALA A 64 15.96 -33.52 -13.49
N LEU A 65 15.27 -34.46 -14.13
CA LEU A 65 13.96 -34.95 -13.67
C LEU A 65 14.04 -35.65 -12.32
N ARG A 66 15.10 -36.44 -12.07
CA ARG A 66 15.34 -37.11 -10.78
C ARG A 66 15.50 -36.09 -9.67
N TRP A 67 16.22 -34.99 -9.91
CA TRP A 67 16.33 -33.93 -8.91
C TRP A 67 14.97 -33.29 -8.62
N VAL A 68 14.19 -32.93 -9.64
CA VAL A 68 12.85 -32.33 -9.46
C VAL A 68 11.96 -33.24 -8.61
N ASP A 69 11.91 -34.53 -8.93
CA ASP A 69 11.10 -35.49 -8.16
C ASP A 69 11.60 -35.66 -6.72
N THR A 70 12.92 -35.71 -6.52
CA THR A 70 13.53 -35.87 -5.20
C THR A 70 13.25 -34.64 -4.33
N THR A 71 13.50 -33.43 -4.84
CA THR A 71 13.22 -32.17 -4.14
C THR A 71 11.74 -32.02 -3.83
N TYR A 72 10.86 -32.39 -4.77
CA TYR A 72 9.43 -32.37 -4.52
C TYR A 72 9.03 -33.31 -3.35
N GLN A 73 9.49 -34.57 -3.38
CA GLN A 73 9.12 -35.56 -2.36
C GLN A 73 9.73 -35.26 -0.98
N GLN A 74 10.95 -34.73 -0.94
CA GLN A 74 11.69 -34.54 0.30
C GLN A 74 11.48 -33.15 0.91
N VAL A 75 11.16 -32.15 0.08
CA VAL A 75 11.14 -30.74 0.50
C VAL A 75 9.82 -30.08 0.18
N TRP A 76 9.50 -29.85 -1.09
CA TRP A 76 8.38 -28.98 -1.44
C TRP A 76 7.05 -29.51 -0.92
N ARG A 77 6.74 -30.80 -1.11
CA ARG A 77 5.49 -31.38 -0.65
C ARG A 77 5.38 -31.46 0.88
N PRO A 78 6.33 -32.08 1.62
CA PRO A 78 6.22 -32.15 3.08
C PRO A 78 6.15 -30.77 3.75
N ARG A 79 6.97 -29.81 3.30
CA ARG A 79 6.94 -28.45 3.86
C ARG A 79 5.66 -27.72 3.52
N SER A 80 5.13 -27.89 2.31
CA SER A 80 3.81 -27.35 1.96
C SER A 80 2.68 -27.96 2.80
N GLU A 81 2.74 -29.25 3.14
CA GLU A 81 1.76 -29.92 4.02
C GLU A 81 1.83 -29.35 5.45
N GLU A 82 3.04 -29.12 5.97
CA GLU A 82 3.25 -28.49 7.29
C GLU A 82 2.77 -27.03 7.31
N ILE A 83 3.03 -26.25 6.26
CA ILE A 83 2.51 -24.87 6.12
C ILE A 83 0.98 -24.88 6.14
N ALA A 84 0.35 -25.79 5.39
CA ALA A 84 -1.11 -25.93 5.37
C ALA A 84 -1.67 -26.33 6.74
N ALA A 85 -0.96 -27.15 7.51
CA ALA A 85 -1.40 -27.62 8.82
C ALA A 85 -1.21 -26.58 9.96
N HIS A 86 -0.12 -25.80 9.90
CA HIS A 86 0.30 -24.92 11.00
C HIS A 86 0.11 -23.43 10.72
N GLY A 87 -0.17 -23.05 9.46
CA GLY A 87 -0.43 -21.67 9.05
C GLY A 87 0.80 -20.77 9.03
N ARG A 88 0.56 -19.45 9.08
CA ARG A 88 1.56 -18.39 8.76
C ARG A 88 2.84 -18.46 9.60
N GLY A 89 2.75 -18.81 10.89
CA GLY A 89 3.93 -18.87 11.77
C GLY A 89 4.94 -19.95 11.37
N PHE A 90 4.48 -21.01 10.69
CA PHE A 90 5.35 -22.06 10.18
C PHE A 90 5.96 -21.71 8.82
N ALA A 91 5.26 -20.95 7.97
CA ALA A 91 5.76 -20.51 6.67
C ALA A 91 7.08 -19.72 6.78
N GLU A 92 7.22 -18.88 7.80
CA GLU A 92 8.46 -18.15 8.08
C GLU A 92 9.63 -19.09 8.42
N GLN A 93 9.36 -20.14 9.20
CA GLN A 93 10.38 -21.14 9.57
C GLN A 93 10.79 -22.00 8.37
N ALA A 94 9.81 -22.38 7.54
CA ALA A 94 10.01 -23.20 6.35
C ALA A 94 10.74 -22.43 5.22
N PHE A 95 10.62 -21.09 5.19
CA PHE A 95 11.18 -20.25 4.13
C PHE A 95 12.65 -20.54 3.82
N HIS A 96 13.50 -20.68 4.85
CA HIS A 96 14.92 -20.97 4.65
C HIS A 96 15.17 -22.27 3.89
N ILE A 97 14.34 -23.29 4.10
CA ILE A 97 14.47 -24.59 3.44
C ILE A 97 14.12 -24.46 1.96
N PHE A 98 13.08 -23.70 1.60
CA PHE A 98 12.75 -23.42 0.20
C PHE A 98 13.89 -22.66 -0.50
N VAL A 99 14.46 -21.65 0.16
CA VAL A 99 15.59 -20.84 -0.34
C VAL A 99 16.87 -21.65 -0.55
N GLU A 100 17.07 -22.75 0.20
CA GLU A 100 18.19 -23.67 -0.02
C GLU A 100 18.02 -24.54 -1.28
N HIS A 101 16.79 -24.75 -1.73
CA HIS A 101 16.43 -25.60 -2.87
C HIS A 101 16.05 -24.80 -4.11
N LYS A 102 16.69 -23.66 -4.31
CA LYS A 102 16.59 -22.86 -5.55
C LYS A 102 17.19 -23.60 -6.73
N ALA A 103 16.60 -23.37 -7.90
CA ALA A 103 17.10 -23.89 -9.15
C ALA A 103 16.93 -22.86 -10.28
N GLU A 104 17.74 -23.00 -11.32
CA GLU A 104 17.62 -22.26 -12.57
C GLU A 104 17.28 -23.24 -13.69
N ILE A 105 16.31 -22.88 -14.51
CA ILE A 105 15.97 -23.59 -15.73
C ILE A 105 16.48 -22.77 -16.90
N PHE A 106 17.10 -23.43 -17.87
CA PHE A 106 17.52 -22.80 -19.11
C PHE A 106 17.06 -23.65 -20.29
N ILE A 107 16.43 -23.03 -21.28
CA ILE A 107 15.94 -23.71 -22.48
C ILE A 107 16.24 -22.88 -23.73
N ASP A 108 16.46 -23.55 -24.86
CA ASP A 108 16.59 -22.90 -26.16
C ASP A 108 15.22 -22.68 -26.84
N ALA A 109 15.23 -21.90 -27.93
CA ALA A 109 14.04 -21.60 -28.73
C ALA A 109 13.32 -22.86 -29.23
N LEU A 110 14.06 -23.88 -29.67
CA LEU A 110 13.51 -25.15 -30.14
C LEU A 110 12.75 -25.88 -29.04
N ARG A 111 13.32 -25.91 -27.84
CA ARG A 111 12.70 -26.50 -26.65
C ARG A 111 11.42 -25.78 -26.27
N PHE A 112 11.45 -24.45 -26.29
CA PHE A 112 10.27 -23.64 -26.03
C PHE A 112 9.16 -23.92 -27.07
N GLY A 113 9.51 -23.97 -28.36
CA GLY A 113 8.58 -24.35 -29.43
C GLY A 113 7.98 -25.74 -29.26
N ALA A 114 8.80 -26.73 -28.87
CA ALA A 114 8.35 -28.09 -28.59
C ALA A 114 7.46 -28.18 -27.33
N CYS A 115 7.60 -27.26 -26.38
CA CYS A 115 6.65 -27.12 -25.29
C CYS A 115 5.32 -26.57 -25.83
N MET A 116 5.33 -25.44 -26.52
CA MET A 116 4.12 -24.83 -27.06
C MET A 116 3.29 -25.77 -27.95
N SER A 117 3.93 -26.51 -28.85
CA SER A 117 3.23 -27.43 -29.77
C SER A 117 2.60 -28.65 -29.10
N LYS A 118 3.10 -29.05 -27.92
CA LYS A 118 2.61 -30.21 -27.16
C LYS A 118 1.68 -29.81 -26.01
N LEU A 119 1.30 -28.54 -25.88
CA LEU A 119 0.21 -28.16 -24.98
C LEU A 119 -1.10 -28.79 -25.51
N PRO A 120 -1.89 -29.48 -24.68
CA PRO A 120 -3.11 -30.11 -25.16
C PRO A 120 -4.05 -29.07 -25.74
N SER A 121 -4.53 -29.36 -26.95
CA SER A 121 -5.30 -28.44 -27.79
C SER A 121 -6.54 -27.87 -27.10
N THR A 122 -7.13 -28.54 -26.11
CA THR A 122 -8.33 -28.04 -25.41
C THR A 122 -8.07 -26.80 -24.54
N ALA A 123 -6.88 -26.61 -23.98
CA ALA A 123 -6.59 -25.48 -23.09
C ALA A 123 -6.27 -24.18 -23.87
N LEU A 124 -5.58 -24.29 -25.02
CA LEU A 124 -5.34 -23.13 -25.90
C LEU A 124 -6.43 -22.94 -26.95
N ALA A 125 -7.17 -23.97 -27.37
CA ALA A 125 -8.26 -23.79 -28.34
C ALA A 125 -9.48 -23.08 -27.75
N GLU A 126 -9.72 -23.16 -26.44
CA GLU A 126 -10.76 -22.36 -25.78
C GLU A 126 -10.41 -20.86 -25.75
N VAL A 127 -9.13 -20.50 -25.84
CA VAL A 127 -8.65 -19.11 -25.76
C VAL A 127 -8.28 -18.53 -27.13
N MET A 128 -7.75 -19.35 -28.05
CA MET A 128 -7.15 -18.89 -29.32
C MET A 128 -7.63 -19.66 -30.56
N GLY A 129 -8.11 -20.89 -30.42
CA GLY A 129 -8.41 -21.80 -31.53
C GLY A 129 -7.17 -22.56 -32.06
N ALA A 130 -7.33 -23.82 -32.47
CA ALA A 130 -6.20 -24.69 -32.84
C ALA A 130 -5.40 -24.19 -34.06
N GLU A 131 -6.06 -23.55 -35.04
CA GLU A 131 -5.40 -22.93 -36.18
C GLU A 131 -4.53 -21.73 -35.77
N ALA A 132 -4.98 -20.92 -34.80
CA ALA A 132 -4.23 -19.78 -34.30
C ALA A 132 -2.99 -20.19 -33.49
N ILE A 133 -2.97 -21.39 -32.87
CA ILE A 133 -1.77 -21.91 -32.18
C ILE A 133 -0.70 -22.26 -33.20
N GLN A 134 -1.09 -22.87 -34.32
CA GLN A 134 -0.17 -23.30 -35.37
C GLN A 134 0.32 -22.11 -36.21
N GLU A 135 -0.55 -21.12 -36.41
CA GLU A 135 -0.20 -19.80 -36.95
C GLU A 135 0.69 -19.02 -35.97
N ALA A 136 0.40 -19.04 -34.65
CA ALA A 136 1.23 -18.42 -33.62
C ALA A 136 2.63 -19.03 -33.55
N ILE A 137 2.75 -20.36 -33.59
CA ILE A 137 4.04 -21.05 -33.68
C ILE A 137 4.76 -20.62 -34.97
N SER A 138 4.06 -20.60 -36.10
CA SER A 138 4.65 -20.17 -37.38
C SER A 138 5.01 -18.68 -37.42
N LEU A 139 4.29 -17.81 -36.70
CA LEU A 139 4.55 -16.37 -36.54
C LEU A 139 5.69 -16.11 -35.56
N VAL A 140 5.77 -16.86 -34.46
CA VAL A 140 6.90 -16.79 -33.52
C VAL A 140 8.18 -17.25 -34.20
N PHE A 141 8.15 -18.36 -34.93
CA PHE A 141 9.34 -18.86 -35.61
C PHE A 141 9.56 -18.26 -37.01
N GLY A 142 8.58 -17.54 -37.57
CA GLY A 142 8.63 -16.90 -38.89
C GLY A 142 8.95 -15.40 -38.86
N ASP A 143 8.38 -14.62 -37.93
CA ASP A 143 8.64 -13.17 -37.80
C ASP A 143 9.94 -12.86 -37.05
N ILE A 144 10.38 -13.72 -36.13
CA ILE A 144 11.61 -13.51 -35.34
C ILE A 144 12.87 -13.63 -36.23
N GLY A 145 12.69 -13.99 -37.51
CA GLY A 145 13.79 -14.36 -38.39
C GLY A 145 14.52 -15.58 -37.81
N SER A 146 15.64 -15.96 -38.40
CA SER A 146 16.51 -17.01 -37.88
C SER A 146 17.21 -16.65 -36.55
N ALA A 147 16.65 -15.76 -35.74
CA ALA A 147 17.28 -15.30 -34.51
C ALA A 147 17.07 -16.32 -33.38
N ASP A 148 18.17 -16.91 -32.91
CA ASP A 148 18.18 -17.76 -31.73
C ASP A 148 17.84 -16.93 -30.48
N PHE A 149 16.81 -17.34 -29.74
CA PHE A 149 16.53 -16.81 -28.41
C PHE A 149 16.64 -17.91 -27.35
N TYR A 150 16.85 -17.48 -26.11
CA TYR A 150 17.03 -18.35 -24.97
C TYR A 150 16.13 -17.91 -23.83
N ILE A 151 15.61 -18.88 -23.08
CA ILE A 151 14.76 -18.62 -21.92
C ILE A 151 15.44 -19.16 -20.68
N GLY A 152 15.71 -18.26 -19.73
CA GLY A 152 16.09 -18.57 -18.36
C GLY A 152 14.90 -18.40 -17.41
N PHE A 153 14.79 -19.25 -16.41
CA PHE A 153 13.70 -19.22 -15.46
C PHE A 153 14.16 -19.68 -14.08
N SER A 154 14.02 -18.82 -13.06
CA SER A 154 14.39 -19.18 -11.70
C SER A 154 13.23 -19.82 -10.93
N VAL A 155 13.56 -20.80 -10.10
CA VAL A 155 12.70 -21.32 -9.05
C VAL A 155 13.21 -20.74 -7.74
N ASP A 156 12.60 -19.63 -7.31
CA ASP A 156 13.00 -18.88 -6.13
C ASP A 156 11.79 -18.48 -5.27
N TRP A 157 12.02 -18.21 -4.00
CA TRP A 157 11.02 -17.82 -3.02
C TRP A 157 11.42 -16.55 -2.27
N SER A 158 10.39 -15.78 -1.92
CA SER A 158 10.48 -14.61 -1.06
C SER A 158 9.47 -14.71 0.07
N PHE A 159 9.66 -13.93 1.13
CA PHE A 159 8.71 -13.84 2.25
C PHE A 159 8.29 -12.38 2.46
N THR A 160 7.03 -12.09 2.21
CA THR A 160 6.46 -10.73 2.35
C THR A 160 5.07 -10.83 2.96
N GLY A 161 4.77 -9.94 3.91
CA GLY A 161 3.41 -9.85 4.47
C GLY A 161 2.98 -11.05 5.32
N GLY A 162 3.93 -11.84 5.81
CA GLY A 162 3.64 -13.08 6.56
C GLY A 162 3.23 -14.26 5.68
N SER A 163 3.49 -14.18 4.36
CA SER A 163 3.20 -15.24 3.40
C SER A 163 4.45 -15.62 2.60
N LEU A 164 4.58 -16.92 2.32
CA LEU A 164 5.57 -17.43 1.38
C LEU A 164 5.11 -17.10 -0.05
N LEU A 165 6.03 -16.59 -0.86
CA LEU A 165 5.82 -16.24 -2.25
C LEU A 165 6.79 -17.04 -3.10
N TRP A 166 6.31 -17.65 -4.17
CA TRP A 166 7.18 -18.09 -5.25
C TRP A 166 7.41 -16.91 -6.19
N THR A 167 8.66 -16.52 -6.40
CA THR A 167 9.05 -15.32 -7.15
C THR A 167 9.96 -15.68 -8.31
N PRO A 168 9.44 -16.39 -9.32
CA PRO A 168 10.24 -16.77 -10.47
C PRO A 168 10.62 -15.55 -11.29
N GLN A 169 11.89 -15.45 -11.63
CA GLN A 169 12.40 -14.48 -12.61
C GLN A 169 12.52 -15.18 -13.96
N LEU A 170 11.69 -14.76 -14.91
CA LEU A 170 11.80 -15.09 -16.32
C LEU A 170 12.85 -14.19 -16.97
N ARG A 171 13.69 -14.78 -17.81
CA ARG A 171 14.71 -14.10 -18.61
C ARG A 171 14.56 -14.57 -20.05
N ILE A 172 14.48 -13.64 -20.99
CA ILE A 172 14.42 -13.95 -22.43
C ILE A 172 15.53 -13.16 -23.09
N SER A 173 16.47 -13.82 -23.76
CA SER A 173 17.65 -13.16 -24.35
C SER A 173 17.88 -13.59 -25.79
N ASN A 174 18.47 -12.72 -26.62
CA ASN A 174 18.92 -13.05 -27.98
C ASN A 174 20.36 -13.60 -28.03
N PHE A 175 20.95 -13.82 -26.86
CA PHE A 175 22.32 -14.28 -26.69
C PHE A 175 22.37 -15.35 -25.60
N TRP A 176 23.41 -16.17 -25.66
CA TRP A 176 23.71 -17.13 -24.62
C TRP A 176 24.42 -16.42 -23.46
N PRO A 177 23.82 -16.34 -22.25
CA PRO A 177 24.42 -15.63 -21.13
C PRO A 177 25.84 -16.13 -20.82
N VAL A 178 26.78 -15.21 -20.66
CA VAL A 178 28.18 -15.53 -20.31
C VAL A 178 28.26 -16.02 -18.87
N SER A 179 27.36 -15.56 -18.00
CA SER A 179 27.34 -16.00 -16.61
C SER A 179 26.88 -17.45 -16.46
N GLN A 180 27.75 -18.29 -15.89
CA GLN A 180 27.43 -19.70 -15.58
C GLN A 180 26.35 -19.88 -14.50
N ARG A 181 25.92 -18.78 -13.87
CA ARG A 181 24.75 -18.76 -12.96
C ARG A 181 23.44 -18.63 -13.71
N LEU A 182 23.46 -18.07 -14.93
CA LEU A 182 22.27 -17.78 -15.70
C LEU A 182 22.04 -18.82 -16.80
N ALA A 183 23.12 -19.42 -17.31
CA ALA A 183 23.10 -20.44 -18.35
C ALA A 183 24.20 -21.49 -18.16
N PRO A 184 24.07 -22.69 -18.76
CA PRO A 184 25.15 -23.67 -18.82
C PRO A 184 26.30 -23.18 -19.73
N PRO A 185 27.43 -23.89 -19.79
CA PRO A 185 28.44 -23.62 -20.82
C PRO A 185 27.83 -23.68 -22.23
N PRO A 186 28.17 -22.74 -23.13
CA PRO A 186 27.59 -22.71 -24.46
C PRO A 186 27.97 -23.97 -25.25
N PRO A 187 27.01 -24.62 -25.91
CA PRO A 187 27.28 -25.72 -26.82
C PRO A 187 28.01 -25.23 -28.08
N GLU A 188 28.68 -26.14 -28.77
CA GLU A 188 29.36 -25.83 -30.03
C GLU A 188 28.39 -25.24 -31.05
N GLY A 189 28.83 -24.17 -31.75
CA GLY A 189 28.06 -23.49 -32.79
C GLY A 189 27.24 -22.28 -32.32
N VAL A 190 27.15 -22.01 -31.01
CA VAL A 190 26.55 -20.78 -30.50
C VAL A 190 27.47 -19.60 -30.78
N SER A 191 27.00 -18.63 -31.55
CA SER A 191 27.69 -17.38 -31.85
C SER A 191 27.05 -16.20 -31.14
N GLU A 192 27.81 -15.11 -30.96
CA GLU A 192 27.24 -13.82 -30.55
C GLU A 192 26.22 -13.34 -31.58
N PRO A 193 25.14 -12.66 -31.14
CA PRO A 193 24.21 -12.03 -32.05
C PRO A 193 24.89 -10.92 -32.85
N LEU A 194 24.35 -10.70 -34.05
CA LEU A 194 24.75 -9.57 -34.89
C LEU A 194 24.31 -8.25 -34.24
N PRO A 195 25.08 -7.16 -34.41
CA PRO A 195 24.63 -5.82 -34.05
C PRO A 195 23.27 -5.49 -34.66
N MET A 196 22.46 -4.76 -33.91
CA MET A 196 21.12 -4.30 -34.25
C MET A 196 21.01 -2.80 -34.03
N SER A 197 20.22 -2.14 -34.86
CA SER A 197 19.82 -0.75 -34.63
C SER A 197 18.95 -0.62 -33.38
N ALA A 198 18.83 0.60 -32.85
CA ALA A 198 17.94 0.90 -31.72
C ALA A 198 16.48 0.47 -31.98
N SER A 199 15.99 0.68 -33.20
CA SER A 199 14.63 0.29 -33.60
C SER A 199 14.44 -1.24 -33.62
N GLU A 200 15.41 -1.99 -34.12
CA GLU A 200 15.37 -3.46 -34.13
C GLU A 200 15.43 -4.03 -32.71
N ALA A 201 16.33 -3.50 -31.87
CA ALA A 201 16.42 -3.85 -30.46
C ALA A 201 15.10 -3.56 -29.73
N ALA A 202 14.47 -2.41 -30.01
CA ALA A 202 13.18 -2.02 -29.46
C ALA A 202 12.05 -2.99 -29.85
N HIS A 203 11.98 -3.37 -31.13
CA HIS A 203 11.00 -4.35 -31.61
C HIS A 203 11.23 -5.74 -31.01
N MET A 204 12.49 -6.17 -30.89
CA MET A 204 12.83 -7.46 -30.28
C MET A 204 12.43 -7.50 -28.80
N LEU A 205 12.73 -6.45 -28.04
CA LEU A 205 12.39 -6.37 -26.61
C LEU A 205 10.89 -6.30 -26.37
N GLU A 206 10.19 -5.40 -27.07
CA GLU A 206 8.78 -5.12 -26.79
C GLU A 206 7.83 -6.08 -27.53
N ASP A 207 7.98 -6.21 -28.85
CA ASP A 207 7.01 -6.95 -29.65
C ASP A 207 7.30 -8.45 -29.68
N ALA A 208 8.57 -8.85 -29.70
CA ALA A 208 8.95 -10.26 -29.66
C ALA A 208 9.03 -10.80 -28.22
N PHE A 209 9.91 -10.29 -27.37
CA PHE A 209 10.15 -10.88 -26.05
C PHE A 209 8.99 -10.66 -25.10
N TRP A 210 8.51 -9.42 -24.96
CA TRP A 210 7.42 -9.11 -24.05
C TRP A 210 6.06 -9.55 -24.61
N LYS A 211 5.57 -8.93 -25.70
CA LYS A 211 4.20 -9.19 -26.16
C LYS A 211 3.96 -10.61 -26.66
N LYS A 212 4.95 -11.25 -27.30
CA LYS A 212 4.82 -12.61 -27.86
C LYS A 212 5.37 -13.69 -26.89
N ILE A 213 6.68 -13.76 -26.68
CA ILE A 213 7.31 -14.90 -25.97
C ILE A 213 6.88 -14.97 -24.51
N GLU A 214 6.87 -13.87 -23.76
CA GLU A 214 6.38 -13.87 -22.37
C GLU A 214 4.91 -14.28 -22.31
N THR A 215 4.05 -13.76 -23.21
CA THR A 215 2.64 -14.16 -23.27
C THR A 215 2.50 -15.67 -23.42
N TYR A 216 3.24 -16.29 -24.34
CA TYR A 216 3.22 -17.76 -24.50
C TYR A 216 3.78 -18.51 -23.29
N PHE A 217 4.86 -18.02 -22.69
CA PHE A 217 5.41 -18.60 -21.47
C PHE A 217 4.39 -18.54 -20.31
N ARG A 218 3.66 -17.43 -20.21
CA ARG A 218 2.57 -17.23 -19.26
C ARG A 218 1.41 -18.20 -19.52
N GLU A 219 1.05 -18.47 -20.77
CA GLU A 219 0.05 -19.50 -21.10
C GLU A 219 0.49 -20.91 -20.67
N ILE A 220 1.76 -21.29 -20.89
CA ILE A 220 2.29 -22.56 -20.37
C ILE A 220 2.13 -22.60 -18.85
N ARG A 221 2.50 -21.54 -18.14
CA ARG A 221 2.35 -21.47 -16.68
C ARG A 221 0.90 -21.60 -16.23
N PHE A 222 -0.02 -20.88 -16.88
CA PHE A 222 -1.45 -20.96 -16.56
C PHE A 222 -2.02 -22.36 -16.81
N TYR A 223 -1.55 -23.07 -17.83
CA TYR A 223 -1.92 -24.46 -18.06
C TYR A 223 -1.57 -25.37 -16.87
N PHE A 224 -0.50 -25.06 -16.14
CA PHE A 224 -0.14 -25.74 -14.88
C PHE A 224 -0.71 -25.07 -13.63
N ASP A 225 -1.73 -24.21 -13.74
CA ASP A 225 -2.30 -23.45 -12.62
C ASP A 225 -1.27 -22.59 -11.85
N LEU A 226 -0.14 -22.24 -12.48
CA LEU A 226 0.93 -21.40 -11.93
C LEU A 226 0.75 -19.94 -12.36
N GLY A 227 -0.37 -19.36 -11.95
CA GLY A 227 -0.72 -17.98 -12.25
C GLY A 227 0.21 -16.94 -11.62
N SER A 228 -0.28 -15.70 -11.55
CA SER A 228 0.43 -14.56 -11.00
C SER A 228 -0.36 -13.87 -9.90
N ALA A 229 0.36 -13.40 -8.90
CA ALA A 229 -0.11 -12.54 -7.85
C ALA A 229 -0.06 -11.09 -8.32
N TYR A 230 -1.20 -10.41 -8.24
CA TYR A 230 -1.29 -8.96 -8.39
C TYR A 230 -1.76 -8.38 -7.07
N VAL A 231 -1.25 -7.20 -6.71
CA VAL A 231 -1.75 -6.49 -5.53
C VAL A 231 -2.91 -5.59 -5.97
N GLY A 232 -4.11 -5.84 -5.45
CA GLY A 232 -5.27 -4.99 -5.72
C GLY A 232 -5.15 -3.68 -4.94
N LEU A 233 -5.17 -2.54 -5.63
CA LEU A 233 -5.15 -1.21 -5.06
C LEU A 233 -6.42 -0.48 -5.53
N GLU A 234 -7.47 -0.53 -4.69
CA GLU A 234 -8.83 -0.09 -5.02
C GLU A 234 -9.37 -0.77 -6.30
N HIS A 235 -9.51 0.00 -7.39
CA HIS A 235 -10.04 -0.45 -8.69
C HIS A 235 -8.93 -0.86 -9.68
N GLN A 236 -7.66 -0.71 -9.31
CA GLN A 236 -6.52 -1.03 -10.16
C GLN A 236 -5.69 -2.18 -9.56
N LYS A 237 -4.97 -2.89 -10.43
CA LYS A 237 -3.99 -3.91 -10.03
C LYS A 237 -2.59 -3.37 -10.18
N TRP A 238 -1.75 -3.57 -9.17
CA TRP A 238 -0.32 -3.35 -9.27
C TRP A 238 0.33 -4.55 -9.98
N GLY A 239 0.85 -4.29 -11.17
CA GLY A 239 1.51 -5.25 -12.05
C GLY A 239 2.92 -5.58 -11.58
N ALA A 240 3.41 -6.74 -12.03
CA ALA A 240 4.82 -7.08 -11.91
C ALA A 240 5.67 -6.13 -12.77
N PRO A 241 6.85 -5.70 -12.29
CA PRO A 241 7.72 -4.82 -13.05
C PRO A 241 8.38 -5.53 -14.22
N ILE A 242 8.55 -4.81 -15.32
CA ILE A 242 9.19 -5.28 -16.56
C ILE A 242 10.53 -4.58 -16.71
N PHE A 243 11.60 -5.34 -16.96
CA PHE A 243 12.93 -4.79 -17.16
C PHE A 243 13.43 -5.14 -18.55
N TYR A 244 13.65 -4.11 -19.35
CA TYR A 244 14.28 -4.18 -20.66
C TYR A 244 15.77 -3.92 -20.47
N TYR A 245 16.60 -4.87 -20.87
CA TYR A 245 18.05 -4.74 -20.89
C TYR A 245 18.53 -4.65 -22.32
N ALA A 246 19.35 -3.64 -22.62
CA ALA A 246 19.92 -3.42 -23.95
C ALA A 246 21.39 -3.01 -23.84
N GLU A 247 22.28 -3.89 -24.30
CA GLU A 247 23.73 -3.72 -24.27
C GLU A 247 24.24 -3.07 -25.57
N PRO A 248 24.84 -1.86 -25.51
CA PRO A 248 25.46 -1.22 -26.66
C PRO A 248 26.66 -2.04 -27.18
N VAL A 249 26.85 -2.06 -28.50
CA VAL A 249 28.07 -2.63 -29.12
C VAL A 249 29.31 -1.89 -28.64
N GLU A 250 29.24 -0.56 -28.63
CA GLU A 250 30.28 0.32 -28.11
C GLU A 250 29.83 0.88 -26.76
N MET A 251 30.34 0.28 -25.69
CA MET A 251 30.12 0.79 -24.33
C MET A 251 30.79 2.16 -24.15
N PRO A 252 30.06 3.18 -23.70
CA PRO A 252 30.65 4.49 -23.38
C PRO A 252 31.45 4.41 -22.09
N ASP A 253 32.47 5.26 -21.97
CA ASP A 253 33.35 5.28 -20.79
C ASP A 253 32.67 5.97 -19.60
N ARG A 254 31.68 6.81 -19.86
CA ARG A 254 30.90 7.54 -18.86
C ARG A 254 29.40 7.41 -19.13
N PRO A 255 28.55 7.34 -18.09
CA PRO A 255 27.12 7.23 -18.27
C PRO A 255 26.50 8.50 -18.86
N GLU A 256 27.09 9.68 -18.65
CA GLU A 256 26.60 10.93 -19.20
C GLU A 256 26.66 10.94 -20.74
N GLU A 257 27.62 10.24 -21.35
CA GLU A 257 27.76 10.13 -22.81
C GLU A 257 26.55 9.41 -23.45
N LEU A 258 25.89 8.52 -22.72
CA LEU A 258 24.64 7.87 -23.18
C LEU A 258 23.52 8.90 -23.36
N LEU A 259 23.44 9.90 -22.48
CA LEU A 259 22.42 10.94 -22.50
C LEU A 259 22.73 12.07 -23.48
N GLU A 260 23.98 12.24 -23.88
CA GLU A 260 24.42 13.31 -24.77
C GLU A 260 24.56 12.81 -26.22
N ALA A 261 25.39 11.80 -26.45
CA ALA A 261 25.78 11.37 -27.79
C ALA A 261 24.83 10.31 -28.39
N ALA A 262 24.08 9.61 -27.54
CA ALA A 262 23.22 8.49 -27.93
C ALA A 262 21.74 8.70 -27.55
N ALA A 263 21.35 9.95 -27.26
CA ALA A 263 20.00 10.31 -26.79
C ALA A 263 18.91 9.82 -27.74
N GLU A 264 19.03 10.09 -29.04
CA GLU A 264 18.02 9.73 -30.04
C GLU A 264 17.78 8.21 -30.10
N ASP A 265 18.85 7.41 -30.03
CA ASP A 265 18.74 5.95 -30.04
C ASP A 265 18.10 5.40 -28.75
N LEU A 266 18.42 5.99 -27.60
CA LEU A 266 17.81 5.62 -26.33
C LEU A 266 16.34 6.04 -26.26
N GLU A 267 15.99 7.19 -26.82
CA GLU A 267 14.60 7.64 -26.94
C GLU A 267 13.79 6.72 -27.85
N LEU A 268 14.37 6.22 -28.95
CA LEU A 268 13.72 5.20 -29.80
C LEU A 268 13.42 3.91 -29.03
N LEU A 269 14.38 3.44 -28.23
CA LEU A 269 14.15 2.30 -27.33
C LEU A 269 13.05 2.60 -26.31
N ALA A 270 13.15 3.73 -25.62
CA ALA A 270 12.22 4.12 -24.56
C ALA A 270 10.80 4.35 -25.07
N ARG A 271 10.63 4.90 -26.27
CA ARG A 271 9.32 5.11 -26.89
C ARG A 271 8.57 3.81 -27.08
N LYS A 272 9.26 2.77 -27.54
CA LYS A 272 8.65 1.47 -27.79
C LYS A 272 8.47 0.65 -26.52
N THR A 273 9.48 0.62 -25.66
CA THR A 273 9.51 -0.25 -24.46
C THR A 273 8.82 0.37 -23.25
N MET A 274 8.95 1.69 -23.06
CA MET A 274 8.40 2.41 -21.90
C MET A 274 7.20 3.28 -22.26
N GLY A 275 6.94 3.54 -23.56
CA GLY A 275 5.87 4.40 -24.01
C GLY A 275 6.16 5.89 -23.81
N VAL A 276 7.44 6.28 -23.72
CA VAL A 276 7.84 7.67 -23.44
C VAL A 276 8.70 8.23 -24.57
N GLU A 277 8.36 9.45 -25.00
CA GLU A 277 9.03 10.16 -26.09
C GLU A 277 10.37 10.80 -25.67
N ASP A 278 10.46 11.25 -24.41
CA ASP A 278 11.60 12.01 -23.86
C ASP A 278 12.02 11.44 -22.50
N LEU A 279 13.27 10.98 -22.43
CA LEU A 279 13.89 10.39 -21.23
C LEU A 279 14.10 11.39 -20.07
N GLN A 280 14.02 12.69 -20.33
CA GLN A 280 14.14 13.76 -19.35
C GLN A 280 12.78 14.27 -18.83
N SER A 281 11.67 13.67 -19.29
CA SER A 281 10.33 14.04 -18.84
C SER A 281 10.11 13.81 -17.34
N GLU A 282 9.25 14.63 -16.71
CA GLU A 282 9.00 14.59 -15.25
C GLU A 282 8.51 13.23 -14.71
N GLY A 283 7.94 12.40 -15.60
CA GLY A 283 7.45 11.06 -15.28
C GLY A 283 8.53 9.98 -15.23
N ILE A 284 9.73 10.25 -15.76
CA ILE A 284 10.85 9.32 -15.74
C ILE A 284 11.73 9.60 -14.54
N SER A 285 12.18 8.52 -13.91
CA SER A 285 13.19 8.56 -12.87
C SER A 285 14.38 7.71 -13.30
N ALA A 286 15.60 8.15 -13.00
CA ALA A 286 16.81 7.49 -13.44
C ALA A 286 17.87 7.45 -12.36
N GLY A 287 18.79 6.50 -12.47
CA GLY A 287 19.94 6.44 -11.58
C GLY A 287 20.95 5.38 -12.02
N LEU A 288 22.17 5.56 -11.55
CA LEU A 288 23.23 4.57 -11.72
C LEU A 288 23.13 3.54 -10.61
N LEU A 289 22.94 2.28 -10.98
CA LEU A 289 22.86 1.12 -10.08
C LEU A 289 24.07 0.22 -10.29
N ALA A 290 24.43 -0.51 -9.23
CA ALA A 290 25.54 -1.48 -9.24
C ALA A 290 26.86 -0.96 -9.85
N SER A 291 27.08 0.36 -9.80
CA SER A 291 28.24 1.08 -10.37
C SER A 291 28.33 1.16 -11.90
N ASN A 292 27.66 0.31 -12.68
CA ASN A 292 27.81 0.22 -14.14
C ASN A 292 26.49 0.06 -14.92
N LEU A 293 25.33 0.25 -14.26
CA LEU A 293 24.01 0.16 -14.90
C LEU A 293 23.30 1.51 -14.86
N LEU A 294 23.07 2.12 -16.02
CA LEU A 294 22.13 3.23 -16.16
C LEU A 294 20.71 2.65 -16.20
N THR A 295 19.90 2.97 -15.19
CA THR A 295 18.54 2.45 -15.07
C THR A 295 17.53 3.57 -15.11
N PHE A 296 16.62 3.52 -16.08
CA PHE A 296 15.43 4.36 -16.15
C PHE A 296 14.23 3.59 -15.61
N ARG A 297 13.27 4.32 -15.05
CA ARG A 297 12.01 3.80 -14.52
C ARG A 297 10.86 4.72 -14.90
N TYR A 298 9.78 4.11 -15.37
CA TYR A 298 8.50 4.75 -15.67
C TYR A 298 7.34 3.89 -15.17
N GLU A 299 6.18 4.51 -14.94
CA GLU A 299 4.96 3.81 -14.53
C GLU A 299 3.91 3.94 -15.62
N LEU A 300 3.60 2.84 -16.30
CA LEU A 300 2.51 2.80 -17.26
C LEU A 300 1.19 2.60 -16.53
N VAL A 301 0.36 3.65 -16.49
CA VAL A 301 -0.97 3.64 -15.84
C VAL A 301 -2.03 3.29 -16.89
N GLY A 302 -2.48 2.04 -16.89
CA GLY A 302 -3.63 1.58 -17.68
C GLY A 302 -4.95 1.65 -16.89
N GLU A 303 -6.07 1.34 -17.56
CA GLU A 303 -7.41 1.42 -16.92
C GLU A 303 -7.58 0.47 -15.72
N LYS A 304 -7.00 -0.73 -15.78
CA LYS A 304 -7.16 -1.79 -14.77
C LYS A 304 -5.86 -2.21 -14.10
N MET A 305 -4.72 -1.80 -14.64
CA MET A 305 -3.41 -2.23 -14.20
C MET A 305 -2.40 -1.10 -14.32
N VAL A 306 -1.54 -0.96 -13.32
CA VAL A 306 -0.36 -0.10 -13.37
C VAL A 306 0.87 -0.98 -13.38
N THR A 307 1.75 -0.76 -14.34
CA THR A 307 2.95 -1.60 -14.55
C THR A 307 4.20 -0.74 -14.48
N PRO A 308 5.15 -1.02 -13.57
CA PRO A 308 6.46 -0.40 -13.59
C PRO A 308 7.28 -0.94 -14.76
N LEU A 309 7.87 -0.03 -15.53
CA LEU A 309 8.74 -0.33 -16.66
C LEU A 309 10.13 0.19 -16.35
N TYR A 310 11.14 -0.61 -16.65
CA TYR A 310 12.54 -0.27 -16.45
C TYR A 310 13.33 -0.48 -17.74
N LEU A 311 14.19 0.46 -18.08
CA LEU A 311 15.19 0.31 -19.13
C LEU A 311 16.58 0.33 -18.48
N ILE A 312 17.34 -0.74 -18.67
CA ILE A 312 18.67 -0.94 -18.10
C ILE A 312 19.68 -0.94 -19.25
N ILE A 313 20.54 0.07 -19.25
CA ILE A 313 21.64 0.22 -20.20
C ILE A 313 22.96 0.09 -19.42
N PRO A 314 23.78 -0.94 -19.68
CA PRO A 314 25.10 -1.03 -19.10
C PRO A 314 26.02 0.06 -19.67
N TRP A 315 27.00 0.49 -18.89
CA TRP A 315 28.01 1.46 -19.31
C TRP A 315 29.38 1.12 -18.71
N GLY A 316 30.43 1.68 -19.30
CA GLY A 316 31.80 1.47 -18.89
C GLY A 316 32.41 0.22 -19.54
N ARG A 317 33.72 0.27 -19.77
CA ARG A 317 34.52 -0.90 -20.15
C ARG A 317 35.21 -1.44 -18.91
N GLY A 318 34.87 -2.65 -18.50
CA GLY A 318 35.65 -3.34 -17.48
C GLY A 318 37.03 -3.66 -18.01
N LEU A 319 38.07 -3.38 -17.22
CA LEU A 319 39.47 -3.77 -17.49
C LEU A 319 39.70 -5.31 -17.43
N ARG A 320 38.65 -6.13 -17.43
CA ARG A 320 38.71 -7.56 -17.10
C ARG A 320 37.98 -8.40 -18.13
N ASP A 321 38.55 -9.56 -18.45
CA ASP A 321 37.98 -10.61 -19.31
C ASP A 321 36.59 -11.13 -18.85
N ARG A 322 36.11 -10.71 -17.68
CA ARG A 322 34.82 -11.12 -17.08
C ARG A 322 33.79 -9.99 -17.00
N TRP A 323 34.03 -8.86 -17.67
CA TRP A 323 33.13 -7.71 -17.62
C TRP A 323 31.69 -8.06 -18.02
N GLY A 324 31.51 -8.78 -19.14
CA GLY A 324 30.18 -9.22 -19.58
C GLY A 324 29.45 -10.09 -18.54
N GLU A 325 30.16 -11.05 -17.92
CA GLU A 325 29.61 -11.86 -16.84
C GLU A 325 29.18 -11.01 -15.62
N GLU A 326 29.97 -9.99 -15.28
CA GLU A 326 29.69 -9.09 -14.16
C GLU A 326 28.44 -8.24 -14.41
N VAL A 327 28.36 -7.62 -15.59
CA VAL A 327 27.23 -6.78 -16.03
C VAL A 327 25.93 -7.57 -16.09
N GLU A 328 25.93 -8.74 -16.73
CA GLU A 328 24.73 -9.61 -16.83
C GLU A 328 24.22 -10.02 -15.44
N ARG A 329 25.15 -10.42 -14.57
CA ARG A 329 24.84 -10.80 -13.19
C ARG A 329 24.26 -9.62 -12.41
N GLU A 330 24.79 -8.41 -12.61
CA GLU A 330 24.32 -7.20 -11.94
C GLU A 330 22.96 -6.75 -12.46
N ALA A 331 22.70 -6.89 -13.76
CA ALA A 331 21.38 -6.62 -14.35
C ALA A 331 20.31 -7.55 -13.76
N ALA A 332 20.57 -8.87 -13.74
CA ALA A 332 19.64 -9.85 -13.17
C ALA A 332 19.38 -9.63 -11.67
N LEU A 333 20.44 -9.35 -10.89
CA LEU A 333 20.33 -9.04 -9.46
C LEU A 333 19.58 -7.73 -9.21
N THR A 334 19.78 -6.74 -10.09
CA THR A 334 19.11 -5.45 -10.01
C THR A 334 17.62 -5.57 -10.29
N ALA A 335 17.25 -6.32 -11.33
CA ALA A 335 15.86 -6.62 -11.63
C ALA A 335 15.17 -7.37 -10.48
N ASP A 336 15.84 -8.37 -9.87
CA ASP A 336 15.29 -9.13 -8.73
C ASP A 336 15.03 -8.23 -7.51
N LYS A 337 16.04 -7.45 -7.10
CA LYS A 337 15.93 -6.52 -5.96
C LYS A 337 14.89 -5.41 -6.20
N LEU A 338 14.83 -4.84 -7.41
CA LEU A 338 13.80 -3.85 -7.75
C LEU A 338 12.41 -4.50 -7.80
N SER A 339 12.30 -5.74 -8.30
CA SER A 339 11.04 -6.51 -8.26
C SER A 339 10.52 -6.65 -6.85
N PHE A 340 11.40 -7.00 -5.90
CA PHE A 340 11.05 -7.09 -4.49
C PHE A 340 10.58 -5.74 -3.92
N LEU A 341 11.28 -4.64 -4.23
CA LEU A 341 10.90 -3.30 -3.76
C LEU A 341 9.52 -2.88 -4.29
N GLU A 342 9.26 -3.09 -5.59
CA GLU A 342 7.97 -2.75 -6.20
C GLU A 342 6.84 -3.62 -5.66
N PHE A 343 7.08 -4.91 -5.47
CA PHE A 343 6.10 -5.81 -4.86
C PHE A 343 5.82 -5.40 -3.40
N SER A 344 6.86 -5.11 -2.63
CA SER A 344 6.72 -4.66 -1.24
C SER A 344 5.99 -3.32 -1.15
N ALA A 345 6.19 -2.40 -2.08
CA ALA A 345 5.47 -1.13 -2.13
C ALA A 345 3.98 -1.38 -2.33
N GLY A 346 3.61 -2.17 -3.34
CA GLY A 346 2.23 -2.60 -3.58
C GLY A 346 1.59 -3.21 -2.33
N PHE A 347 2.25 -4.20 -1.71
CA PHE A 347 1.73 -4.90 -0.54
C PHE A 347 1.54 -3.97 0.68
N LYS A 348 2.53 -3.13 1.00
CA LYS A 348 2.43 -2.18 2.12
C LYS A 348 1.30 -1.17 1.90
N SER A 349 1.13 -0.68 0.67
CA SER A 349 0.04 0.23 0.32
C SER A 349 -1.33 -0.45 0.41
N TYR A 350 -1.46 -1.71 -0.02
CA TYR A 350 -2.69 -2.48 0.17
C TYR A 350 -3.05 -2.63 1.65
N ASP A 351 -2.07 -2.96 2.50
CA ASP A 351 -2.24 -3.10 3.95
C ASP A 351 -2.69 -1.76 4.58
N ILE A 352 -2.07 -0.64 4.20
CA ILE A 352 -2.47 0.71 4.63
C ILE A 352 -3.91 1.04 4.22
N LEU A 353 -4.29 0.77 2.97
CA LEU A 353 -5.63 1.04 2.46
C LEU A 353 -6.68 0.16 3.15
N THR A 354 -6.37 -1.11 3.39
CA THR A 354 -7.26 -2.04 4.09
C THR A 354 -7.45 -1.63 5.55
N ASP A 355 -6.38 -1.23 6.25
CA ASP A 355 -6.43 -0.71 7.62
C ASP A 355 -7.22 0.61 7.72
N LEU A 356 -7.27 1.38 6.63
CA LEU A 356 -7.96 2.68 6.58
C LEU A 356 -9.46 2.54 6.29
N ALA A 357 -9.88 1.52 5.55
CA ALA A 357 -11.23 1.40 5.02
C ALA A 357 -12.33 1.54 6.11
N ILE A 358 -12.23 0.76 7.19
CA ILE A 358 -13.24 0.78 8.26
C ILE A 358 -13.21 2.11 9.04
N PRO A 359 -12.07 2.60 9.54
CA PRO A 359 -12.00 3.91 10.20
C PRO A 359 -12.51 5.08 9.33
N GLU A 360 -12.23 5.07 8.03
CA GLU A 360 -12.65 6.11 7.11
C GLU A 360 -14.18 6.19 6.98
N GLU A 361 -14.87 5.05 6.92
CA GLU A 361 -16.33 4.99 6.96
C GLU A 361 -16.89 5.62 8.25
N PHE A 362 -16.29 5.32 9.40
CA PHE A 362 -16.68 5.94 10.67
C PHE A 362 -16.41 7.45 10.67
N LEU A 363 -15.26 7.91 10.17
CA LEU A 363 -15.00 9.35 10.04
C LEU A 363 -16.03 10.04 9.14
N ALA A 364 -16.51 9.37 8.09
CA ALA A 364 -17.55 9.91 7.24
C ALA A 364 -18.88 10.11 8.00
N LEU A 365 -19.28 9.11 8.79
CA LEU A 365 -20.48 9.16 9.64
C LEU A 365 -20.36 10.24 10.72
N TRP A 366 -19.22 10.32 11.40
CA TRP A 366 -18.98 11.33 12.44
C TRP A 366 -18.89 12.73 11.86
N GLY A 367 -18.22 12.91 10.73
CA GLY A 367 -18.15 14.20 10.03
C GLY A 367 -19.54 14.74 9.74
N GLY A 368 -20.39 13.95 9.05
CA GLY A 368 -21.76 14.38 8.74
C GLY A 368 -22.59 14.69 9.99
N SER A 369 -22.44 13.91 11.06
CA SER A 369 -23.17 14.16 12.32
C SER A 369 -22.68 15.40 13.07
N LEU A 370 -21.40 15.76 12.93
CA LEU A 370 -20.79 16.91 13.60
C LEU A 370 -20.97 18.20 12.80
N ASP A 371 -21.16 18.13 11.48
CA ASP A 371 -21.37 19.30 10.62
C ASP A 371 -22.70 20.02 10.96
N ASP A 372 -23.72 19.28 11.38
CA ASP A 372 -25.03 19.83 11.79
C ASP A 372 -25.04 20.35 13.26
N ALA A 373 -24.07 19.93 14.07
CA ALA A 373 -24.06 20.21 15.51
C ALA A 373 -23.88 21.70 15.87
N PRO A 374 -23.05 22.49 15.15
CA PRO A 374 -22.94 23.93 15.38
C PRO A 374 -24.24 24.70 15.17
N GLU A 375 -25.04 24.37 14.16
CA GLU A 375 -26.33 25.04 13.90
C GLU A 375 -27.32 24.73 15.02
N LEU A 376 -27.43 23.46 15.42
CA LEU A 376 -28.26 23.05 16.55
C LEU A 376 -27.81 23.73 17.86
N LEU A 377 -26.51 23.87 18.08
CA LEU A 377 -25.98 24.60 19.22
C LEU A 377 -26.31 26.08 19.18
N ALA A 378 -26.17 26.75 18.03
CA ALA A 378 -26.53 28.16 17.88
C ALA A 378 -28.02 28.37 18.18
N MET A 379 -28.89 27.49 17.69
CA MET A 379 -30.33 27.53 18.01
C MET A 379 -30.60 27.34 19.50
N LEU A 380 -29.88 26.44 20.18
CA LEU A 380 -30.00 26.24 21.62
C LEU A 380 -29.47 27.44 22.41
N GLN A 381 -28.34 28.01 21.99
CA GLN A 381 -27.76 29.22 22.56
C GLN A 381 -28.74 30.39 22.45
N ASP A 382 -29.36 30.62 21.30
CA ASP A 382 -30.35 31.67 21.10
C ASP A 382 -31.60 31.42 21.96
N GLN A 383 -32.10 30.18 22.00
CA GLN A 383 -33.23 29.84 22.87
C GLN A 383 -32.91 30.04 24.34
N ILE A 384 -31.68 29.80 24.76
CA ILE A 384 -31.24 30.09 26.12
C ILE A 384 -31.15 31.61 26.28
N ALA A 385 -30.34 32.32 25.52
CA ALA A 385 -30.09 33.75 25.65
C ALA A 385 -31.37 34.61 25.67
N PHE A 386 -32.34 34.33 24.80
CA PHE A 386 -33.52 35.19 24.60
C PHE A 386 -34.81 34.70 25.29
N ALA A 387 -34.87 33.45 25.79
CA ALA A 387 -36.07 32.98 26.48
C ALA A 387 -36.15 33.55 27.91
N PRO A 388 -37.38 33.82 28.42
CA PRO A 388 -37.58 34.24 29.81
C PRO A 388 -36.91 33.25 30.77
N ARG A 389 -36.23 33.75 31.81
CA ARG A 389 -35.50 32.92 32.80
C ARG A 389 -36.36 31.81 33.41
N LEU A 390 -37.66 32.06 33.66
CA LEU A 390 -38.62 31.09 34.19
C LEU A 390 -39.51 30.44 33.10
N GLY A 391 -39.14 30.57 31.82
CA GLY A 391 -39.91 30.06 30.70
C GLY A 391 -39.71 28.56 30.45
N ARG A 392 -40.80 27.85 30.15
CA ARG A 392 -40.80 26.42 29.78
C ARG A 392 -39.81 26.11 28.64
N LYS A 393 -39.65 27.02 27.68
CA LYS A 393 -38.72 26.87 26.55
C LYS A 393 -37.24 26.82 26.99
N ARG A 394 -36.81 27.71 27.90
CA ARG A 394 -35.43 27.74 28.44
C ARG A 394 -35.09 26.45 29.19
N THR A 395 -36.04 25.94 29.98
CA THR A 395 -35.87 24.66 30.69
C THR A 395 -35.75 23.46 29.74
N ILE A 396 -36.51 23.46 28.65
CA ILE A 396 -36.40 22.42 27.60
C ILE A 396 -35.05 22.52 26.89
N ALA A 397 -34.59 23.72 26.56
CA ALA A 397 -33.29 23.93 25.91
C ALA A 397 -32.13 23.40 26.76
N PHE A 398 -32.06 23.74 28.06
CA PHE A 398 -31.02 23.18 28.94
C PHE A 398 -31.11 21.64 29.09
N ARG A 399 -32.33 21.08 29.13
CA ARG A 399 -32.50 19.62 29.11
C ARG A 399 -31.92 19.00 27.83
N MET A 400 -32.14 19.63 26.68
CA MET A 400 -31.55 19.19 25.41
C MET A 400 -30.03 19.30 25.43
N VAL A 401 -29.45 20.38 25.97
CA VAL A 401 -28.00 20.52 26.19
C VAL A 401 -27.45 19.38 27.06
N ARG A 402 -28.10 19.04 28.18
CA ARG A 402 -27.70 17.89 29.04
C ARG A 402 -27.75 16.56 28.27
N HIS A 403 -28.80 16.32 27.50
CA HIS A 403 -28.93 15.11 26.68
C HIS A 403 -27.86 15.03 25.60
N LEU A 404 -27.56 16.14 24.91
CA LEU A 404 -26.50 16.22 23.90
C LEU A 404 -25.13 15.97 24.54
N ARG A 405 -24.80 16.58 25.68
CA ARG A 405 -23.53 16.33 26.39
C ARG A 405 -23.38 14.86 26.80
N ALA A 406 -24.45 14.25 27.30
CA ALA A 406 -24.45 12.83 27.68
C ALA A 406 -24.39 11.88 26.47
N GLY A 407 -24.95 12.27 25.32
CA GLY A 407 -24.79 11.56 24.05
C GLY A 407 -23.36 11.66 23.54
N LEU A 408 -22.80 12.87 23.52
CA LEU A 408 -21.43 13.15 23.08
C LEU A 408 -20.39 12.42 23.94
N ALA A 409 -20.57 12.39 25.27
CA ALA A 409 -19.69 11.65 26.18
C ALA A 409 -19.67 10.14 25.90
N ARG A 410 -20.79 9.56 25.43
CA ARG A 410 -20.88 8.15 25.06
C ARG A 410 -20.18 7.85 23.73
N LEU A 411 -20.18 8.80 22.80
CA LEU A 411 -19.59 8.66 21.47
C LEU A 411 -18.10 9.04 21.43
N GLU A 412 -17.65 9.87 22.38
CA GLU A 412 -16.29 10.39 22.44
C GLU A 412 -15.23 9.30 22.36
N ALA A 413 -15.37 8.21 23.12
CA ALA A 413 -14.40 7.13 23.11
C ALA A 413 -14.27 6.46 21.73
N GLU A 414 -15.38 6.36 20.98
CA GLU A 414 -15.39 5.75 19.65
C GLU A 414 -14.85 6.70 18.57
N ILE A 415 -15.20 7.99 18.65
CA ILE A 415 -14.64 9.04 17.78
C ILE A 415 -13.13 9.13 17.99
N MET A 416 -12.67 9.14 19.24
CA MET A 416 -11.25 9.19 19.57
C MET A 416 -10.52 7.94 19.09
N ARG A 417 -11.09 6.75 19.26
CA ARG A 417 -10.53 5.49 18.75
C ARG A 417 -10.39 5.51 17.23
N SER A 418 -11.45 5.89 16.51
CA SER A 418 -11.47 5.92 15.04
C SER A 418 -10.44 6.92 14.50
N THR A 419 -10.41 8.14 15.06
CA THR A 419 -9.44 9.17 14.68
C THR A 419 -8.00 8.77 15.04
N ASP A 420 -7.77 8.11 16.18
CA ASP A 420 -6.44 7.59 16.55
C ASP A 420 -5.97 6.52 15.57
N GLN A 421 -6.87 5.63 15.14
CA GLN A 421 -6.55 4.59 14.17
C GLN A 421 -6.12 5.20 12.84
N VAL A 422 -6.85 6.20 12.32
CA VAL A 422 -6.45 6.91 11.09
C VAL A 422 -5.10 7.60 11.22
N LEU A 423 -4.86 8.32 12.33
CA LEU A 423 -3.57 8.98 12.56
C LEU A 423 -2.42 7.99 12.72
N ARG A 424 -2.67 6.78 13.23
CA ARG A 424 -1.68 5.69 13.24
C ARG A 424 -1.42 5.16 11.83
N THR A 425 -2.45 5.01 11.01
CA THR A 425 -2.32 4.57 9.62
C THR A 425 -1.51 5.56 8.78
N GLU A 426 -1.68 6.87 8.98
CA GLU A 426 -0.84 7.89 8.34
C GLU A 426 0.64 7.78 8.74
N ARG A 427 0.93 7.53 10.03
CA ARG A 427 2.30 7.26 10.51
C ARG A 427 2.86 5.96 9.94
N LYS A 428 2.04 4.91 9.85
CA LYS A 428 2.39 3.62 9.23
C LYS A 428 2.77 3.83 7.77
N TRP A 429 2.04 4.68 7.04
CA TRP A 429 2.39 5.07 5.66
C TRP A 429 3.75 5.79 5.58
N LYS A 430 3.99 6.81 6.42
CA LYS A 430 5.30 7.51 6.46
C LYS A 430 6.46 6.54 6.72
N ALA A 431 6.32 5.68 7.72
CA ALA A 431 7.30 4.64 8.03
C ALA A 431 7.49 3.62 6.90
N ALA A 432 6.44 3.31 6.13
CA ALA A 432 6.53 2.41 4.99
C ALA A 432 7.38 3.01 3.85
N VAL A 433 7.23 4.31 3.57
CA VAL A 433 8.03 5.04 2.55
C VAL A 433 9.50 5.14 2.99
N GLU A 434 9.76 5.52 4.25
CA GLU A 434 11.12 5.56 4.81
C GLU A 434 11.80 4.18 4.78
N SER A 435 11.06 3.13 5.14
CA SER A 435 11.54 1.74 5.11
C SER A 435 11.88 1.30 3.68
N MET A 436 11.11 1.73 2.67
CA MET A 436 11.45 1.49 1.27
C MET A 436 12.80 2.12 0.96
N GLU A 437 12.98 3.41 1.26
CA GLU A 437 14.21 4.14 0.93
C GLU A 437 15.44 3.47 1.54
N LEU A 438 15.35 3.11 2.82
CA LEU A 438 16.41 2.40 3.52
C LEU A 438 16.72 1.05 2.86
N SER A 439 15.68 0.33 2.42
CA SER A 439 15.84 -0.96 1.74
C SER A 439 16.50 -0.77 0.37
N ALA A 440 16.10 0.23 -0.40
CA ALA A 440 16.71 0.57 -1.69
C ALA A 440 18.18 0.98 -1.56
N ARG A 441 18.52 1.81 -0.57
CA ARG A 441 19.92 2.21 -0.27
C ARG A 441 20.79 1.07 0.26
N ARG A 442 20.19 0.04 0.87
CA ARG A 442 20.91 -1.19 1.26
C ARG A 442 21.08 -2.14 0.09
N ALA A 443 20.07 -2.22 -0.77
CA ALA A 443 20.06 -3.08 -1.94
C ALA A 443 21.04 -2.58 -3.02
N PHE A 444 21.15 -1.26 -3.16
CA PHE A 444 21.91 -0.58 -4.21
C PHE A 444 22.67 0.62 -3.67
N SER A 445 23.70 1.05 -4.40
CA SER A 445 24.34 2.36 -4.21
C SER A 445 23.89 3.30 -5.34
N PRO A 446 22.63 3.80 -5.31
CA PRO A 446 22.12 4.64 -6.38
C PRO A 446 22.87 5.96 -6.39
N ARG A 447 23.43 6.30 -7.54
CA ARG A 447 23.97 7.65 -7.80
C ARG A 447 23.00 8.38 -8.72
N PRO A 448 22.50 9.57 -8.33
CA PRO A 448 21.66 10.38 -9.21
C PRO A 448 22.51 10.91 -10.38
N LEU A 449 21.84 11.15 -11.50
CA LEU A 449 22.41 11.83 -12.67
C LEU A 449 21.89 13.26 -12.72
N GLU A 450 22.76 14.20 -13.09
CA GLU A 450 22.37 15.60 -13.25
C GLU A 450 21.33 15.74 -14.36
N GLY A 451 20.35 16.62 -14.17
CA GLY A 451 19.27 16.84 -15.15
C GLY A 451 18.14 15.80 -15.12
N LEU A 452 18.29 14.69 -14.39
CA LEU A 452 17.26 13.65 -14.27
C LEU A 452 16.72 13.55 -12.85
N ARG A 453 15.43 13.22 -12.72
CA ARG A 453 14.83 12.87 -11.43
C ARG A 453 15.46 11.59 -10.89
N GLY A 454 15.85 11.57 -9.62
CA GLY A 454 16.51 10.42 -9.01
C GLY A 454 15.60 9.18 -8.94
N LEU A 455 16.18 8.00 -9.20
CA LEU A 455 15.45 6.73 -9.14
C LEU A 455 14.78 6.49 -7.76
N LEU A 456 15.46 6.87 -6.67
CA LEU A 456 14.89 6.76 -5.32
C LEU A 456 13.63 7.60 -5.16
N ASP A 457 13.62 8.82 -5.72
CA ASP A 457 12.44 9.70 -5.69
C ASP A 457 11.31 9.14 -6.55
N GLY A 458 11.64 8.41 -7.61
CA GLY A 458 10.70 7.65 -8.43
C GLY A 458 10.04 6.51 -7.65
N LEU A 459 10.83 5.72 -6.92
CA LEU A 459 10.35 4.60 -6.10
C LEU A 459 9.48 5.07 -4.92
N GLN A 460 9.89 6.14 -4.22
CA GLN A 460 9.11 6.75 -3.15
C GLN A 460 7.82 7.37 -3.66
N GLY A 461 7.91 8.04 -4.80
CA GLY A 461 6.79 8.64 -5.49
C GLY A 461 6.00 7.67 -6.35
N SER A 462 6.11 6.36 -6.15
CA SER A 462 5.42 5.35 -6.96
C SER A 462 3.90 5.37 -6.76
N PHE A 463 3.15 4.90 -7.76
CA PHE A 463 1.69 4.86 -7.72
C PHE A 463 1.10 4.29 -6.41
N PRO A 464 1.57 3.15 -5.87
CA PRO A 464 1.04 2.61 -4.62
C PRO A 464 1.18 3.59 -3.45
N TYR A 465 2.34 4.23 -3.30
CA TYR A 465 2.59 5.19 -2.23
C TYR A 465 1.87 6.52 -2.44
N ARG A 466 1.74 7.00 -3.68
CA ARG A 466 0.95 8.21 -3.99
C ARG A 466 -0.53 8.00 -3.64
N LEU A 467 -1.11 6.87 -4.04
CA LEU A 467 -2.51 6.53 -3.78
C LEU A 467 -2.77 6.40 -2.28
N SER A 468 -2.04 5.50 -1.61
CA SER A 468 -2.21 5.24 -0.18
C SER A 468 -1.88 6.47 0.67
N GLY A 469 -0.88 7.26 0.28
CA GLY A 469 -0.50 8.50 0.97
C GLY A 469 -1.55 9.60 0.85
N THR A 470 -2.14 9.78 -0.33
CA THR A 470 -3.22 10.76 -0.54
C THR A 470 -4.42 10.41 0.34
N LYS A 471 -4.84 9.14 0.36
CA LYS A 471 -5.95 8.66 1.18
C LYS A 471 -5.67 8.82 2.68
N ALA A 472 -4.52 8.35 3.14
CA ALA A 472 -4.14 8.43 4.55
C ALA A 472 -4.04 9.88 5.03
N ARG A 473 -3.49 10.80 4.21
CA ARG A 473 -3.39 12.23 4.54
C ARG A 473 -4.76 12.90 4.61
N LEU A 474 -5.63 12.70 3.61
CA LEU A 474 -6.97 13.28 3.61
C LEU A 474 -7.81 12.78 4.79
N ALA A 475 -7.73 11.48 5.09
CA ALA A 475 -8.39 10.91 6.26
C ALA A 475 -7.82 11.49 7.57
N ALA A 476 -6.51 11.67 7.68
CA ALA A 476 -5.87 12.27 8.85
C ALA A 476 -6.27 13.74 9.06
N GLU A 477 -6.33 14.54 7.99
CA GLU A 477 -6.82 15.92 8.02
C GLU A 477 -8.28 15.96 8.52
N ARG A 478 -9.14 15.08 7.98
CA ARG A 478 -10.53 14.96 8.44
C ARG A 478 -10.63 14.51 9.90
N ALA A 479 -9.80 13.56 10.32
CA ALA A 479 -9.74 13.10 11.70
C ALA A 479 -9.36 14.23 12.67
N GLN A 480 -8.42 15.09 12.29
CA GLN A 480 -8.04 16.27 13.07
C GLN A 480 -9.17 17.29 13.14
N GLN A 481 -9.85 17.56 12.03
CA GLN A 481 -11.02 18.44 12.00
C GLN A 481 -12.13 17.94 12.93
N ILE A 482 -12.45 16.64 12.88
CA ILE A 482 -13.45 16.01 13.76
C ILE A 482 -13.09 16.18 15.24
N ARG A 483 -11.80 16.04 15.61
CA ARG A 483 -11.34 16.28 16.98
C ARG A 483 -11.54 17.71 17.42
N ILE A 484 -11.14 18.67 16.58
CA ILE A 484 -11.32 20.11 16.85
C ILE A 484 -12.81 20.44 17.02
N SER A 485 -13.67 19.94 16.14
CA SER A 485 -15.11 20.14 16.23
C SER A 485 -15.67 19.52 17.52
N LEU A 486 -15.30 18.29 17.84
CA LEU A 486 -15.72 17.60 19.07
C LEU A 486 -15.34 18.41 20.33
N ASP A 487 -14.10 18.90 20.41
CA ASP A 487 -13.63 19.68 21.55
C ASP A 487 -14.32 21.04 21.65
N ASN A 488 -14.58 21.71 20.53
CA ASN A 488 -15.37 22.93 20.49
C ASN A 488 -16.80 22.69 20.98
N LEU A 489 -17.47 21.62 20.50
CA LEU A 489 -18.82 21.27 20.95
C LEU A 489 -18.86 20.99 22.45
N LYS A 490 -17.89 20.23 22.98
CA LYS A 490 -17.80 19.96 24.44
C LYS A 490 -17.67 21.24 25.23
N ARG A 491 -16.74 22.11 24.85
CA ARG A 491 -16.51 23.39 25.54
C ARG A 491 -17.78 24.23 25.55
N THR A 492 -18.44 24.38 24.40
CA THR A 492 -19.69 25.15 24.30
C THR A 492 -20.81 24.55 25.14
N LEU A 493 -20.98 23.22 25.14
CA LEU A 493 -21.98 22.55 25.98
C LEU A 493 -21.66 22.72 27.48
N GLU A 494 -20.40 22.66 27.86
CA GLU A 494 -19.95 22.87 29.25
C GLU A 494 -20.20 24.30 29.70
N GLU A 495 -19.90 25.30 28.87
CA GLU A 495 -20.20 26.72 29.14
C GLU A 495 -21.71 26.95 29.37
N LEU A 496 -22.57 26.35 28.54
CA LEU A 496 -24.02 26.43 28.71
C LEU A 496 -24.52 25.75 29.99
N LEU A 497 -23.94 24.61 30.36
CA LEU A 497 -24.28 23.91 31.60
C LEU A 497 -23.76 24.66 32.84
N GLU A 498 -22.62 25.33 32.74
CA GLU A 498 -22.14 26.23 33.78
C GLU A 498 -23.06 27.43 33.96
N GLU A 499 -23.59 28.01 32.88
CA GLU A 499 -24.57 29.10 32.94
C GLU A 499 -25.84 28.63 33.67
N GLU A 500 -26.34 27.43 33.37
CA GLU A 500 -27.47 26.83 34.09
C GLU A 500 -27.17 26.68 35.59
N GLY A 501 -25.99 26.17 35.94
CA GLY A 501 -25.57 26.00 37.33
C GLY A 501 -25.37 27.32 38.08
N ARG A 502 -25.01 28.40 37.39
CA ARG A 502 -25.00 29.76 37.96
C ARG A 502 -26.43 30.26 38.17
N GLU A 503 -27.33 30.06 37.22
CA GLU A 503 -28.74 30.43 37.38
C GLU A 503 -29.44 29.68 38.51
N GLU A 504 -29.20 28.37 38.65
CA GLU A 504 -29.76 27.58 39.74
C GLU A 504 -29.28 28.10 41.10
N ARG A 505 -27.99 28.40 41.24
CA ARG A 505 -27.42 29.03 42.46
C ARG A 505 -28.03 30.41 42.73
N GLU A 506 -28.15 31.27 41.72
CA GLU A 506 -28.83 32.58 41.88
C GLU A 506 -30.29 32.44 42.31
N ARG A 507 -31.00 31.42 41.81
CA ARG A 507 -32.39 31.12 42.21
C ARG A 507 -32.45 30.61 43.63
N GLU A 508 -31.56 29.70 44.02
CA GLU A 508 -31.46 29.21 45.40
C GLU A 508 -31.15 30.35 46.37
N GLU A 509 -30.20 31.22 46.04
CA GLU A 509 -29.90 32.41 46.83
C GLU A 509 -31.11 33.36 46.92
N ARG A 510 -31.82 33.61 45.82
CA ARG A 510 -33.04 34.44 45.84
C ARG A 510 -34.13 33.80 46.70
N ASN A 511 -34.34 32.50 46.56
CA ASN A 511 -35.32 31.75 47.35
C ASN A 511 -34.93 31.75 48.83
N GLN A 512 -33.65 31.59 49.16
CA GLN A 512 -33.14 31.71 50.53
C GLN A 512 -33.30 33.14 51.07
N ARG A 513 -33.08 34.18 50.26
CA ARG A 513 -33.37 35.57 50.66
C ARG A 513 -34.85 35.81 50.90
N VAL A 514 -35.73 35.30 50.03
CA VAL A 514 -37.19 35.40 50.20
C VAL A 514 -37.66 34.62 51.43
N LEU A 515 -37.14 33.41 51.64
CA LEU A 515 -37.39 32.61 52.84
C LEU A 515 -36.86 33.32 54.09
N GLY A 516 -35.69 33.95 54.00
CA GLY A 516 -35.09 34.79 55.04
C GLY A 516 -35.94 36.01 55.38
N TYR A 517 -36.51 36.69 54.38
CA TYR A 517 -37.47 37.78 54.58
C TYR A 517 -38.77 37.28 55.21
N ALA A 518 -39.28 36.12 54.79
CA ALA A 518 -40.47 35.51 55.39
C ALA A 518 -40.22 35.10 56.85
N LEU A 519 -39.04 34.53 57.16
CA LEU A 519 -38.61 34.20 58.51
C LEU A 519 -38.38 35.44 59.37
N ALA A 520 -37.82 36.52 58.83
CA ALA A 520 -37.65 37.80 59.51
C ALA A 520 -39.01 38.47 59.81
N ALA A 521 -39.97 38.39 58.89
CA ALA A 521 -41.34 38.85 59.11
C ALA A 521 -42.05 38.03 60.19
N LEU A 522 -41.90 36.70 60.18
CA LEU A 522 -42.39 35.81 61.23
C LEU A 522 -41.76 36.12 62.60
N ALA A 523 -40.44 36.36 62.64
CA ALA A 523 -39.73 36.74 63.86
C ALA A 523 -40.23 38.07 64.42
N ALA A 524 -40.47 39.08 63.57
CA ALA A 524 -41.05 40.36 63.96
C ALA A 524 -42.46 40.21 64.54
N VAL A 525 -43.30 39.36 63.95
CA VAL A 525 -44.65 39.06 64.45
C VAL A 525 -44.62 38.32 65.80
N THR A 526 -43.64 37.44 66.02
CA THR A 526 -43.47 36.74 67.30
C THR A 526 -42.78 37.57 68.40
N ALA A 527 -41.98 38.57 68.04
CA ALA A 527 -41.30 39.47 68.99
C ALA A 527 -42.19 40.66 69.41
N PHE A 528 -43.20 41.01 68.60
CA PHE A 528 -44.13 42.12 68.87
C PHE A 528 -44.89 42.00 70.21
N PRO A 529 -45.39 40.81 70.63
CA PRO A 529 -46.04 40.63 71.94
C PRO A 529 -45.06 40.75 73.11
N LEU A 530 -43.80 40.39 72.91
CA LEU A 530 -42.73 40.49 73.92
C LEU A 530 -42.32 41.96 74.18
N LEU A 531 -42.35 42.79 73.15
CA LEU A 531 -42.11 44.24 73.27
C LEU A 531 -43.31 44.99 73.89
N ILE A 532 -44.55 44.59 73.59
CA ILE A 532 -45.75 45.20 74.17
C ILE A 532 -45.93 44.85 75.65
N GLY A 533 -45.43 43.69 76.11
CA GLY A 533 -45.48 43.30 77.52
C GLY A 533 -44.60 44.12 78.47
N GLN A 534 -43.69 44.97 77.97
CA GLN A 534 -42.74 45.74 78.78
C GLN A 534 -42.78 47.26 78.56
N MET A 535 -43.68 47.79 77.73
CA MET A 535 -43.74 49.24 77.45
C MET A 535 -44.72 49.97 78.37
N ASP A 536 -44.30 51.14 78.86
CA ASP A 536 -45.17 52.11 79.53
C ASP A 536 -46.21 52.63 78.51
N TRP A 537 -47.50 52.56 78.87
CA TRP A 537 -48.62 52.90 77.97
C TRP A 537 -48.58 54.35 77.47
N ALA A 538 -47.90 55.24 78.20
CA ALA A 538 -47.67 56.62 77.77
C ALA A 538 -46.69 56.73 76.58
N GLU A 539 -45.63 55.92 76.58
CA GLU A 539 -44.60 55.88 75.54
C GLU A 539 -45.10 55.20 74.26
N LEU A 540 -45.96 54.19 74.40
CA LEU A 540 -46.64 53.53 73.28
C LEU A 540 -47.54 54.52 72.52
N LYS A 541 -48.24 55.39 73.26
CA LYS A 541 -49.14 56.38 72.67
C LYS A 541 -48.39 57.47 71.90
N GLU A 542 -47.27 57.97 72.44
CA GLU A 542 -46.39 58.93 71.76
C GLU A 542 -45.74 58.33 70.49
N THR A 543 -45.36 57.05 70.54
CA THR A 543 -44.75 56.35 69.41
C THR A 543 -45.75 56.05 68.29
N MET A 544 -47.00 55.69 68.65
CA MET A 544 -48.10 55.51 67.69
C MET A 544 -48.52 56.82 67.02
N GLU A 545 -48.45 57.96 67.73
CA GLU A 545 -48.71 59.29 67.16
C GLU A 545 -47.60 59.76 66.21
N ARG A 546 -46.34 59.31 66.40
CA ARG A 546 -45.21 59.63 65.51
C ARG A 546 -45.16 58.80 64.22
N TRP A 547 -45.75 57.60 64.17
CA TRP A 547 -45.66 56.68 63.01
C TRP A 547 -47.04 56.17 62.54
N PRO A 548 -47.93 57.06 62.04
CA PRO A 548 -49.31 56.69 61.72
C PRO A 548 -49.45 55.64 60.59
N GLY A 549 -48.49 55.58 59.65
CA GLY A 549 -48.55 54.66 58.50
C GLY A 549 -48.26 53.19 58.82
N PHE A 550 -47.32 52.93 59.74
CA PHE A 550 -46.94 51.56 60.14
C PHE A 550 -48.06 50.86 60.93
N PHE A 551 -48.70 51.59 61.85
CA PHE A 551 -49.79 51.06 62.67
C PHE A 551 -51.14 50.99 61.95
N ALA A 552 -51.39 51.78 60.90
CA ALA A 552 -52.56 51.61 60.03
C ALA A 552 -52.54 50.28 59.26
N GLY A 553 -51.36 49.85 58.80
CA GLY A 553 -51.16 48.54 58.16
C GLY A 553 -51.35 47.37 59.15
N LEU A 554 -50.86 47.54 60.38
CA LEU A 554 -50.96 46.52 61.43
C LEU A 554 -52.39 46.38 61.98
N ALA A 555 -53.14 47.49 62.10
CA ALA A 555 -54.57 47.48 62.45
C ALA A 555 -55.45 46.82 61.36
N SER A 556 -55.05 46.95 60.09
CA SER A 556 -55.72 46.28 58.96
C SER A 556 -55.48 44.77 58.97
N LEU A 557 -54.28 44.33 59.37
CA LEU A 557 -53.93 42.93 59.57
C LEU A 557 -54.56 42.31 60.81
N LEU A 558 -54.67 43.03 61.94
CA LEU A 558 -55.32 42.52 63.15
C LEU A 558 -56.85 42.39 63.01
N ARG A 559 -57.50 43.21 62.18
CA ARG A 559 -58.92 43.06 61.83
C ARG A 559 -59.23 41.78 61.05
N LEU A 560 -58.23 41.16 60.41
CA LEU A 560 -58.38 39.87 59.73
C LEU A 560 -58.38 38.67 60.71
N PHE A 561 -57.98 38.87 61.98
CA PHE A 561 -57.79 37.79 62.96
C PHE A 561 -58.67 37.90 64.22
N SER A 562 -59.63 38.83 64.28
CA SER A 562 -60.61 38.92 65.38
C SER A 562 -62.02 38.50 64.90
N PRO A 563 -62.63 37.42 65.42
CA PRO A 563 -64.08 37.26 65.38
C PRO A 563 -64.69 38.19 66.45
N SER A 564 -65.70 38.97 66.05
CA SER A 564 -66.54 39.92 66.84
C SER A 564 -66.18 40.14 68.32
#